data_AF-A0A314Z118-F1
#
_entry.id   AF-A0A314Z118-F1
#
_cell.length_a   1.000
_cell.length_b   1.000
_cell.length_c   1.000
_cell.angle_alpha   90.00
_cell.angle_beta   90.00
_cell.angle_gamma   90.00
#
_symmetry.space_group_name_H-M   'P 1'
#
loop_
_entity.id
_entity.type
_entity.pdbx_description
1 polymer ?
#
loop_
_entity_poly.entity_id
_entity_poly.type
_entity_poly.pdbx_seq_one_letter_code
_entity_poly.pdbx_strand_id
1 'polypeptide(L)'
;MGSRGTQEAGISVTIITGLLVITGWILVAGTFILCGTFLLLHNVAADTCVAMNEWVQNPTAHTALDDILPCVDSATTQETLLRSKEVTAQLVNLINEVITNVSNINFAANFVPMYFNQSGPLVPILCNPFFPNMADRTCTAGEVNLNNATEVWGNYVCQVSPNGICTTTGG
;
A
#
# COMPACT_ATOMS: atom_id res chain seq x y z
N MET A 1 43.33 -50.57 15.66
CA MET A 1 42.46 -49.71 14.82
C MET A 1 41.66 -48.66 15.62
N GLY A 2 41.96 -48.39 16.92
CA GLY A 2 41.06 -47.62 17.81
C GLY A 2 41.44 -46.16 18.13
N SER A 3 42.68 -45.72 17.88
CA SER A 3 43.09 -44.33 18.24
C SER A 3 42.78 -43.26 17.18
N ARG A 4 42.41 -43.66 15.96
CA ARG A 4 42.13 -42.71 14.87
C ARG A 4 40.73 -42.10 14.97
N GLY A 5 39.74 -42.87 15.43
CA GLY A 5 38.34 -42.43 15.56
C GLY A 5 38.07 -41.47 16.74
N THR A 6 38.79 -41.60 17.86
CA THR A 6 38.68 -40.69 19.00
C THR A 6 39.33 -39.33 18.73
N GLN A 7 40.36 -39.28 17.87
CA GLN A 7 41.04 -38.05 17.50
C GLN A 7 40.26 -37.23 16.46
N GLU A 8 39.59 -37.87 15.50
CA GLU A 8 38.70 -37.16 14.55
C GLU A 8 37.43 -36.63 15.24
N ALA A 9 36.84 -37.39 16.16
CA ALA A 9 35.71 -36.93 16.97
C ALA A 9 36.07 -35.73 17.88
N GLY A 10 37.28 -35.73 18.47
CA GLY A 10 37.76 -34.59 19.27
C GLY A 10 37.98 -33.31 18.46
N ILE A 11 38.42 -33.44 17.19
CA ILE A 11 38.59 -32.30 16.28
C ILE A 11 37.21 -31.77 15.84
N SER A 12 36.25 -32.64 15.52
CA SER A 12 34.88 -32.22 15.20
C SER A 12 34.20 -31.49 16.37
N VAL A 13 34.35 -31.97 17.60
CA VAL A 13 33.73 -31.36 18.79
C VAL A 13 34.29 -29.96 19.10
N THR A 14 35.61 -29.76 18.94
CA THR A 14 36.23 -28.45 19.16
C THR A 14 35.82 -27.42 18.10
N ILE A 15 35.69 -27.83 16.84
CA ILE A 15 35.18 -26.97 15.76
C ILE A 15 33.72 -26.57 16.01
N ILE A 16 32.87 -27.53 16.38
CA ILE A 16 31.45 -27.28 16.68
C ILE A 16 31.31 -26.29 17.84
N THR A 17 32.10 -26.46 18.91
CA THR A 17 32.08 -25.56 20.06
C THR A 17 32.53 -24.15 19.67
N GLY A 18 33.57 -24.02 18.85
CA GLY A 18 34.05 -22.72 18.35
C GLY A 18 33.00 -22.00 17.51
N LEU A 19 32.33 -22.71 16.60
CA LEU A 19 31.24 -22.15 15.79
C LEU A 19 30.08 -21.68 16.66
N LEU A 20 29.66 -22.47 17.66
CA LEU A 20 28.58 -22.08 18.58
C LEU A 20 28.92 -20.82 19.38
N VAL A 21 30.16 -20.69 19.83
CA VAL A 21 30.62 -19.48 20.53
C VAL A 21 30.57 -18.27 19.60
N ILE A 22 31.11 -18.38 18.39
CA ILE A 22 31.11 -17.28 17.40
C ILE A 22 29.69 -16.88 17.02
N THR A 23 28.82 -17.84 16.71
CA THR A 23 27.40 -17.58 16.42
C THR A 23 26.69 -16.95 17.62
N GLY A 24 26.97 -17.40 18.84
CA GLY A 24 26.43 -16.81 20.06
C GLY A 24 26.80 -15.33 20.21
N TRP A 25 28.07 -14.97 19.98
CA TRP A 25 28.51 -13.57 20.01
C TRP A 25 27.87 -12.71 18.92
N ILE A 26 27.70 -13.26 17.71
CA ILE A 26 27.01 -12.56 16.61
C ILE A 26 25.55 -12.33 16.96
N LEU A 27 24.85 -13.33 17.53
CA LEU A 27 23.46 -13.20 17.94
C LEU A 27 23.31 -12.15 19.04
N VAL A 28 24.16 -12.17 20.06
CA VAL A 28 24.16 -11.16 21.14
C VAL A 28 24.37 -9.76 20.55
N ALA A 29 25.41 -9.56 19.74
CA ALA A 29 25.69 -8.26 19.12
C ALA A 29 24.55 -7.81 18.21
N GLY A 30 24.00 -8.72 17.39
CA GLY A 30 22.87 -8.45 16.51
C GLY A 30 21.61 -8.03 17.27
N THR A 31 21.27 -8.72 18.36
CA THR A 31 20.12 -8.36 19.20
C THR A 31 20.31 -7.00 19.86
N PHE A 32 21.51 -6.67 20.35
CA PHE A 32 21.80 -5.33 20.89
C PHE A 32 21.63 -4.22 19.85
N ILE A 33 22.14 -4.44 18.63
CA ILE A 33 22.01 -3.47 17.53
C ILE A 33 20.53 -3.30 17.13
N LEU A 34 19.80 -4.39 16.90
CA LEU A 34 18.38 -4.36 16.53
C LEU A 34 17.50 -3.72 17.62
N CYS A 35 17.77 -4.02 18.88
CA CYS A 35 17.07 -3.41 20.00
C CYS A 35 17.38 -1.91 20.07
N GLY A 36 18.64 -1.51 19.94
CA GLY A 36 19.06 -0.12 19.92
C GLY A 36 18.42 0.67 18.78
N THR A 37 18.44 0.16 17.55
CA THR A 37 17.81 0.83 16.40
C THR A 37 16.29 0.91 16.55
N PHE A 38 15.62 -0.12 17.05
CA PHE A 38 14.17 -0.10 17.29
C PHE A 38 13.77 0.94 18.34
N LEU A 39 14.52 1.03 19.45
CA LEU A 39 14.30 2.04 20.47
C LEU A 39 14.55 3.46 19.95
N LEU A 40 15.62 3.66 19.16
CA LEU A 40 15.88 4.94 18.51
C LEU A 40 14.80 5.30 17.50
N LEU A 41 14.35 4.36 16.67
CA LEU A 41 13.29 4.59 15.70
C LEU A 41 11.96 4.95 16.38
N HIS A 42 11.59 4.29 17.47
CA HIS A 42 10.38 4.64 18.21
C HIS A 42 10.47 6.00 18.88
N ASN A 43 11.63 6.36 19.42
CA ASN A 43 11.84 7.65 20.08
C ASN A 43 11.87 8.79 19.05
N VAL A 44 12.64 8.63 17.97
CA VAL A 44 12.72 9.61 16.88
C VAL A 44 11.39 9.74 16.14
N ALA A 45 10.67 8.64 15.90
CA ALA A 45 9.35 8.70 15.28
C ALA A 45 8.35 9.43 16.19
N ALA A 46 8.39 9.19 17.51
CA ALA A 46 7.53 9.91 18.45
C ALA A 46 7.83 11.42 18.45
N ASP A 47 9.11 11.81 18.52
CA ASP A 47 9.53 13.22 18.48
C ASP A 47 9.17 13.88 17.15
N THR A 48 9.34 13.16 16.02
CA THR A 48 8.97 13.65 14.68
C THR A 48 7.46 13.77 14.52
N CYS A 49 6.68 12.84 15.06
CA CYS A 49 5.22 12.91 15.02
C CYS A 49 4.67 14.07 15.86
N VAL A 50 5.25 14.33 17.04
CA VAL A 50 4.87 15.47 17.88
C VAL A 50 5.21 16.78 17.17
N ALA A 51 6.42 16.91 16.61
CA ALA A 51 6.82 18.09 15.84
C ALA A 51 5.94 18.31 14.59
N MET A 52 5.58 17.24 13.89
CA MET A 52 4.66 17.31 12.74
C MET A 52 3.25 17.72 13.17
N ASN A 53 2.76 17.24 14.31
CA ASN A 53 1.47 17.63 14.87
C ASN A 53 1.43 19.10 15.33
N GLU A 54 2.53 19.62 15.88
CA GLU A 54 2.65 21.05 16.22
C GLU A 54 2.71 21.93 14.95
N TRP A 55 3.42 21.50 13.91
CA TRP A 55 3.44 22.18 12.61
C TRP A 55 2.06 22.23 11.95
N VAL A 56 1.29 21.13 12.02
CA VAL A 56 -0.11 21.10 11.52
C VAL A 56 -0.99 22.13 12.24
N GLN A 57 -0.78 22.34 13.53
CA GLN A 57 -1.57 23.28 14.32
C GLN A 57 -1.13 24.73 14.16
N ASN A 58 0.17 24.98 13.95
CA ASN A 58 0.69 26.34 13.82
C ASN A 58 1.83 26.42 12.78
N PRO A 59 1.52 26.35 11.47
CA PRO A 59 2.50 26.23 10.38
C PRO A 59 3.38 27.46 10.17
N THR A 60 3.08 28.56 10.88
CA THR A 60 3.84 29.82 10.86
C THR A 60 4.67 30.05 12.13
N ALA A 61 4.69 29.10 13.07
CA ALA A 61 5.63 29.16 14.19
C ALA A 61 6.98 28.58 13.75
N HIS A 62 8.04 29.36 13.94
CA HIS A 62 9.41 28.91 13.76
C HIS A 62 9.68 27.66 14.62
N THR A 63 9.71 26.51 13.99
CA THR A 63 10.05 25.22 14.62
C THR A 63 11.31 24.66 13.96
N ALA A 64 11.96 23.68 14.58
CA ALA A 64 13.16 23.04 14.02
C ALA A 64 12.92 22.31 12.66
N LEU A 65 11.67 22.26 12.20
CA LEU A 65 11.24 21.69 10.92
C LEU A 65 11.14 22.74 9.78
N ASP A 66 11.22 24.04 10.10
CA ASP A 66 11.10 25.19 9.17
C ASP A 66 12.29 25.29 8.18
N ASP A 67 13.45 24.73 8.55
CA ASP A 67 14.67 24.70 7.71
C ASP A 67 14.65 23.59 6.64
N ILE A 68 13.78 22.58 6.76
CA ILE A 68 13.74 21.40 5.88
C ILE A 68 12.56 21.49 4.88
N LEU A 69 11.41 22.01 5.31
CA LEU A 69 10.31 22.35 4.42
C LEU A 69 10.27 23.87 4.27
N PRO A 70 10.72 24.45 3.13
CA PRO A 70 10.55 25.88 2.93
C PRO A 70 9.07 26.22 3.11
N CYS A 71 8.78 27.28 3.86
CA CYS A 71 7.45 27.87 3.97
C CYS A 71 6.84 28.00 2.57
N VAL A 72 6.01 27.04 2.18
CA VAL A 72 5.25 27.10 0.95
C VAL A 72 4.29 28.27 1.14
N ASP A 73 4.39 29.27 0.27
CA ASP A 73 3.50 30.41 0.36
C ASP A 73 2.04 29.96 0.17
N SER A 74 1.08 30.73 0.69
CA SER A 74 -0.33 30.36 0.62
C SER A 74 -0.82 30.14 -0.82
N ALA A 75 -0.27 30.86 -1.80
CA ALA A 75 -0.63 30.67 -3.21
C ALA A 75 -0.09 29.33 -3.74
N THR A 76 1.19 28.99 -3.49
CA THR A 76 1.73 27.68 -3.88
C THR A 76 1.04 26.53 -3.14
N THR A 77 0.62 26.72 -1.89
CA THR A 77 -0.16 25.71 -1.14
C THR A 77 -1.51 25.47 -1.81
N GLN A 78 -2.21 26.54 -2.20
CA GLN A 78 -3.50 26.44 -2.85
C GLN A 78 -3.38 25.84 -4.26
N GLU A 79 -2.37 26.24 -5.04
CA GLU A 79 -2.09 25.63 -6.34
C GLU A 79 -1.76 24.14 -6.21
N THR A 80 -0.89 23.77 -5.26
CA THR A 80 -0.53 22.37 -5.02
C THR A 80 -1.74 21.54 -4.60
N LEU A 81 -2.60 22.09 -3.73
CA LEU A 81 -3.84 21.45 -3.32
C LEU A 81 -4.80 21.28 -4.51
N LEU A 82 -4.98 22.30 -5.34
CA LEU A 82 -5.81 22.21 -6.55
C LEU A 82 -5.27 21.18 -7.53
N ARG A 83 -3.94 21.13 -7.75
CA ARG A 83 -3.30 20.11 -8.60
C ARG A 83 -3.47 18.71 -8.02
N SER A 84 -3.37 18.55 -6.71
CA SER A 84 -3.58 17.25 -6.04
C SER A 84 -5.03 16.78 -6.18
N LYS A 85 -6.00 17.69 -6.02
CA LYS A 85 -7.43 17.41 -6.27
C LYS A 85 -7.68 17.01 -7.72
N GLU A 86 -7.09 17.72 -8.67
CA GLU A 86 -7.22 17.43 -10.10
C GLU A 86 -6.68 16.04 -10.46
N VAL A 87 -5.47 15.69 -10.00
CA VAL A 87 -4.88 14.36 -10.24
C VAL A 87 -5.76 13.26 -9.64
N THR A 88 -6.30 13.49 -8.44
CA THR A 88 -7.22 12.55 -7.80
C THR A 88 -8.51 12.38 -8.61
N ALA A 89 -9.10 13.47 -9.08
CA ALA A 89 -10.31 13.44 -9.89
C ALA A 89 -10.09 12.72 -11.24
N GLN A 90 -8.96 12.98 -11.90
CA GLN A 90 -8.58 12.29 -13.14
C GLN A 90 -8.40 10.78 -12.91
N LEU A 91 -7.75 10.39 -11.82
CA LEU A 91 -7.59 8.97 -11.49
C LEU A 91 -8.94 8.28 -11.28
N VAL A 92 -9.86 8.89 -10.55
CA VAL A 92 -11.21 8.34 -10.36
C VAL A 92 -11.95 8.22 -11.70
N ASN A 93 -11.82 9.23 -12.57
CA ASN A 93 -12.43 9.19 -13.90
C ASN A 93 -11.88 8.02 -14.74
N LEU A 94 -10.57 7.77 -14.73
CA LEU A 94 -9.95 6.64 -15.43
C LEU A 94 -10.46 5.30 -14.90
N ILE A 95 -10.56 5.14 -13.57
CA ILE A 95 -11.10 3.93 -12.95
C ILE A 95 -12.56 3.72 -13.39
N ASN A 96 -13.36 4.79 -13.38
CA ASN A 96 -14.76 4.73 -13.80
C ASN A 96 -14.89 4.39 -15.28
N GLU A 97 -14.02 4.91 -16.12
CA GLU A 97 -13.97 4.58 -17.55
C GLU A 97 -13.70 3.09 -17.77
N VAL A 98 -12.75 2.51 -17.03
CA VAL A 98 -12.49 1.06 -17.09
C VAL A 98 -13.70 0.27 -16.59
N ILE A 99 -14.32 0.68 -15.49
CA ILE A 99 -15.52 0.03 -14.97
C ILE A 99 -16.65 0.05 -16.01
N THR A 100 -16.91 1.19 -16.65
CA THR A 100 -18.02 1.32 -17.61
C THR A 100 -17.71 0.69 -18.97
N ASN A 101 -16.48 0.83 -19.47
CA ASN A 101 -16.10 0.46 -20.84
C ASN A 101 -15.42 -0.92 -20.95
N VAL A 102 -14.97 -1.48 -19.84
CA VAL A 102 -14.36 -2.81 -19.81
C VAL A 102 -15.24 -3.72 -18.97
N SER A 103 -15.35 -3.50 -17.65
CA SER A 103 -16.03 -4.44 -16.75
C SER A 103 -17.53 -4.58 -17.04
N ASN A 104 -18.21 -3.46 -17.29
CA ASN A 104 -19.67 -3.43 -17.49
C ASN A 104 -20.13 -3.64 -18.94
N ILE A 105 -19.20 -3.76 -19.90
CA ILE A 105 -19.56 -4.03 -21.31
C ILE A 105 -19.77 -5.51 -21.53
N ASN A 106 -20.84 -5.87 -22.23
CA ASN A 106 -21.03 -7.21 -22.76
C ASN A 106 -20.44 -7.28 -24.18
N PHE A 107 -19.21 -7.80 -24.29
CA PHE A 107 -18.56 -7.98 -25.59
C PHE A 107 -19.28 -9.06 -26.40
N ALA A 108 -19.39 -8.87 -27.71
CA ALA A 108 -20.09 -9.80 -28.57
C ALA A 108 -19.31 -11.13 -28.72
N ALA A 109 -20.03 -12.25 -28.82
CA ALA A 109 -19.47 -13.62 -28.86
C ALA A 109 -18.52 -13.88 -30.05
N ASN A 110 -18.53 -13.02 -31.05
CA ASN A 110 -17.62 -13.05 -32.20
C ASN A 110 -16.22 -12.49 -31.89
N PHE A 111 -16.02 -11.82 -30.76
CA PHE A 111 -14.72 -11.27 -30.32
C PHE A 111 -14.11 -12.12 -29.20
N VAL A 112 -13.83 -13.38 -29.51
CA VAL A 112 -13.36 -14.43 -28.58
C VAL A 112 -12.24 -13.99 -27.60
N PRO A 113 -11.21 -13.21 -28.00
CA PRO A 113 -10.15 -12.80 -27.07
C PRO A 113 -10.62 -11.90 -25.93
N MET A 114 -11.73 -11.17 -26.09
CA MET A 114 -12.28 -10.25 -25.09
C MET A 114 -13.73 -10.60 -24.72
N TYR A 115 -14.19 -11.80 -25.08
CA TYR A 115 -15.56 -12.23 -24.80
C TYR A 115 -15.69 -12.76 -23.37
N PHE A 116 -16.54 -12.12 -22.59
CA PHE A 116 -17.03 -12.63 -21.31
C PHE A 116 -18.53 -12.37 -21.20
N ASN A 117 -19.25 -13.29 -20.55
CA ASN A 117 -20.70 -13.21 -20.44
C ASN A 117 -21.08 -12.41 -19.20
N GLN A 118 -21.34 -11.11 -19.40
CA GLN A 118 -21.79 -10.21 -18.34
C GLN A 118 -23.25 -10.52 -17.97
N SER A 119 -23.43 -11.51 -17.09
CA SER A 119 -24.73 -11.96 -16.54
C SER A 119 -25.01 -11.41 -15.13
N GLY A 120 -24.02 -10.75 -14.51
CA GLY A 120 -24.11 -10.19 -13.16
C GLY A 120 -24.66 -8.75 -13.12
N PRO A 121 -24.94 -8.21 -11.91
CA PRO A 121 -25.22 -6.80 -11.74
C PRO A 121 -23.98 -5.95 -12.09
N LEU A 122 -24.22 -4.77 -12.64
CA LEU A 122 -23.16 -3.83 -13.04
C LEU A 122 -22.30 -3.46 -11.83
N VAL A 123 -20.98 -3.45 -12.04
CA VAL A 123 -20.01 -2.97 -11.06
C VAL A 123 -20.26 -1.47 -10.85
N PRO A 124 -20.50 -1.03 -9.59
CA PRO A 124 -20.75 0.37 -9.29
C PRO A 124 -19.48 1.21 -9.45
N ILE A 125 -19.65 2.44 -9.93
CA ILE A 125 -18.53 3.36 -10.15
C ILE A 125 -17.93 3.86 -8.84
N LEU A 126 -16.65 4.21 -8.89
CA LEU A 126 -15.95 4.88 -7.81
C LEU A 126 -16.44 6.33 -7.69
N CYS A 127 -16.77 6.74 -6.48
CA CYS A 127 -17.16 8.11 -6.19
C CYS A 127 -15.99 9.06 -6.43
N ASN A 128 -16.25 10.11 -7.22
CA ASN A 128 -15.35 11.25 -7.29
C ASN A 128 -15.70 12.24 -6.17
N PRO A 129 -14.79 12.50 -5.22
CA PRO A 129 -15.03 13.42 -4.11
C PRO A 129 -15.02 14.90 -4.54
N PHE A 130 -14.73 15.20 -5.81
CA PHE A 130 -14.65 16.56 -6.32
C PHE A 130 -15.59 16.77 -7.50
N PHE A 131 -16.15 17.98 -7.59
CA PHE A 131 -16.80 18.47 -8.80
C PHE A 131 -15.75 18.88 -9.85
N PRO A 132 -16.13 19.09 -11.13
CA PRO A 132 -15.21 19.58 -12.17
C PRO A 132 -14.57 20.95 -11.88
N ASN A 133 -15.14 21.73 -10.95
CA ASN A 133 -14.58 22.99 -10.43
C ASN A 133 -13.74 22.79 -9.15
N MET A 134 -13.36 21.55 -8.82
CA MET A 134 -12.54 21.14 -7.67
C MET A 134 -13.13 21.46 -6.29
N ALA A 135 -14.41 21.82 -6.24
CA ALA A 135 -15.18 21.92 -5.01
C ALA A 135 -15.49 20.53 -4.47
N ASP A 136 -15.50 20.40 -3.14
CA ASP A 136 -15.77 19.12 -2.49
C ASP A 136 -17.22 18.69 -2.71
N ARG A 137 -17.41 17.39 -2.91
CA ARG A 137 -18.68 16.77 -3.26
C ARG A 137 -18.93 15.55 -2.38
N THR A 138 -20.16 15.42 -1.90
CA THR A 138 -20.62 14.19 -1.27
C THR A 138 -21.03 13.17 -2.33
N CYS A 139 -20.61 11.92 -2.15
CA CYS A 139 -20.98 10.80 -2.99
C CYS A 139 -22.50 10.57 -2.98
N THR A 140 -23.06 10.20 -4.13
CA THR A 140 -24.50 9.94 -4.26
C THR A 140 -24.78 8.45 -4.07
N ALA A 141 -26.02 8.09 -3.76
CA ALA A 141 -26.44 6.68 -3.72
C ALA A 141 -26.13 5.99 -5.06
N GLY A 142 -25.42 4.86 -5.00
CA GLY A 142 -24.96 4.10 -6.17
C GLY A 142 -23.47 4.26 -6.50
N GLU A 143 -22.78 5.22 -5.89
CA GLU A 143 -21.33 5.37 -5.99
C GLU A 143 -20.62 4.73 -4.79
N VAL A 144 -19.44 4.17 -5.02
CA VAL A 144 -18.66 3.54 -3.95
C VAL A 144 -17.57 4.48 -3.45
N ASN A 145 -17.45 4.62 -2.14
CA ASN A 145 -16.35 5.38 -1.55
C ASN A 145 -15.03 4.59 -1.64
N LEU A 146 -13.91 5.27 -1.91
CA LEU A 146 -12.59 4.66 -2.02
C LEU A 146 -12.23 3.76 -0.83
N ASN A 147 -12.61 4.14 0.39
CA ASN A 147 -12.31 3.38 1.60
C ASN A 147 -12.93 1.97 1.60
N ASN A 148 -14.10 1.81 0.98
CA ASN A 148 -14.84 0.55 0.96
C ASN A 148 -14.83 -0.09 -0.44
N ALA A 149 -14.15 0.51 -1.42
CA ALA A 149 -14.19 0.10 -2.82
C ALA A 149 -13.74 -1.35 -3.02
N THR A 150 -12.65 -1.74 -2.36
CA THR A 150 -12.10 -3.11 -2.46
C THR A 150 -13.08 -4.16 -1.95
N GLU A 151 -13.75 -3.90 -0.83
CA GLU A 151 -14.73 -4.83 -0.26
C GLU A 151 -15.98 -4.92 -1.14
N VAL A 152 -16.50 -3.78 -1.60
CA VAL A 152 -17.71 -3.74 -2.43
C VAL A 152 -17.46 -4.43 -3.77
N TRP A 153 -16.40 -4.09 -4.49
CA TRP A 153 -16.08 -4.68 -5.79
C TRP A 153 -15.69 -6.15 -5.71
N GLY A 154 -15.17 -6.62 -4.57
CA GLY A 154 -14.92 -8.04 -4.33
C GLY A 154 -16.16 -8.91 -4.51
N ASN A 155 -17.35 -8.38 -4.20
CA ASN A 155 -18.63 -9.09 -4.40
C ASN A 155 -19.06 -9.19 -5.86
N TYR A 156 -18.40 -8.47 -6.77
CA TYR A 156 -18.69 -8.49 -8.19
C TYR A 156 -17.69 -9.36 -8.97
N VAL A 157 -16.66 -9.94 -8.33
CA VAL A 157 -15.69 -10.78 -9.05
C VAL A 157 -16.30 -12.13 -9.42
N CYS A 158 -16.22 -12.49 -10.70
CA CYS A 158 -16.68 -13.78 -11.20
C CYS A 158 -15.69 -14.93 -10.92
N GLN A 159 -16.18 -16.17 -10.83
CA GLN A 159 -15.32 -17.36 -10.88
C GLN A 159 -15.02 -17.73 -12.33
N VAL A 160 -13.74 -17.80 -12.69
CA VAL A 160 -13.30 -18.11 -14.06
C VAL A 160 -13.17 -19.62 -14.29
N SER A 161 -13.68 -20.10 -15.43
CA SER A 161 -13.44 -21.46 -15.93
C SER A 161 -12.01 -21.61 -16.47
N PRO A 162 -11.53 -22.84 -16.73
CA PRO A 162 -10.24 -23.07 -17.38
C PRO A 162 -10.09 -22.41 -18.76
N ASN A 163 -11.21 -22.03 -19.40
CA ASN A 163 -11.25 -21.33 -20.68
C ASN A 163 -11.26 -19.80 -20.53
N GLY A 164 -11.09 -19.27 -19.31
CA GLY A 164 -11.08 -17.82 -19.04
C GLY A 164 -12.47 -17.17 -19.01
N ILE A 165 -13.55 -17.96 -19.05
CA ILE A 165 -14.93 -17.46 -19.08
C ILE A 165 -15.49 -17.42 -17.65
N CYS A 166 -16.10 -16.30 -17.26
CA CYS A 166 -16.88 -16.18 -16.02
C CYS A 166 -18.03 -17.18 -15.98
N THR A 167 -18.06 -18.01 -14.93
CA THR A 167 -19.05 -19.08 -14.73
C THR A 167 -20.14 -18.74 -13.72
N THR A 168 -19.93 -17.70 -12.92
CA THR A 168 -20.88 -17.18 -11.94
C THR A 168 -21.34 -15.79 -12.34
N THR A 169 -22.48 -15.35 -11.80
CA THR A 169 -22.91 -13.94 -11.88
C THR A 169 -21.86 -13.07 -11.20
N GLY A 170 -21.12 -12.29 -11.98
CA GLY A 170 -20.07 -11.37 -11.56
C GLY A 170 -19.53 -10.63 -12.78
N GLY A 171 -19.06 -9.40 -12.55
CA GLY A 171 -18.35 -8.50 -13.44
C GLY A 171 -17.08 -9.11 -14.02
#